data_AF-A0A2N2R481-F1
#
_entry.id   AF-A0A2N2R481-F1
#
_cell.length_a   1.000
_cell.length_b   1.000
_cell.length_c   1.000
_cell.angle_alpha   90.00
_cell.angle_beta   90.00
_cell.angle_gamma   90.00
#
_symmetry.space_group_name_H-M   'P 1'
#
loop_
_entity.id
_entity.type
_entity.pdbx_description
1 polymer ?
#
loop_
_entity_poly.entity_id
_entity_poly.type
_entity_poly.pdbx_seq_one_letter_code
_entity_poly.pdbx_strand_id
1 'polypeptide(L)'
;MNDLIFFLAGTAVVIWLSRKALRKPGSHGFYRFFAWEAILGLIVLNHGVWGDDPYSPHQFTSWMLMLLSIFLVFEGTRTLRRDGAASAQRDDGSFYEFEKTTQVVSHGIFSYIRHPM
;
A
#
# COMPACT_ATOMS: atom_id res chain seq x y z
N MET A 1 24.42 4.40 -12.30
CA MET A 1 23.93 3.42 -13.31
C MET A 1 23.02 2.38 -12.68
N ASN A 2 23.39 1.80 -11.54
CA ASN A 2 22.56 0.78 -10.86
C ASN A 2 21.18 1.32 -10.43
N ASP A 3 21.12 2.53 -9.89
CA ASP A 3 19.86 3.14 -9.42
C ASP A 3 18.84 3.32 -10.54
N LEU A 4 19.30 3.71 -11.73
CA LEU A 4 18.45 3.83 -12.92
C LEU A 4 17.90 2.47 -13.33
N ILE A 5 18.71 1.41 -13.25
CA ILE A 5 18.26 0.04 -13.56
C ILE A 5 17.21 -0.41 -12.54
N PHE A 6 17.43 -0.17 -11.24
CA PHE A 6 16.46 -0.50 -10.20
C PHE A 6 15.15 0.26 -10.36
N PHE A 7 15.23 1.56 -10.69
CA PHE A 7 14.06 2.38 -10.96
C PHE A 7 13.29 1.85 -12.17
N LEU A 8 13.95 1.63 -13.31
CA LEU A 8 13.29 1.12 -14.52
C LEU A 8 12.67 -0.27 -14.31
N ALA A 9 13.36 -1.16 -13.60
CA ALA A 9 12.82 -2.47 -13.27
C ALA A 9 11.60 -2.37 -12.35
N GLY A 10 11.66 -1.52 -11.32
CA GLY A 10 10.55 -1.26 -10.41
C GLY A 10 9.34 -0.64 -11.14
N THR A 11 9.57 0.37 -11.97
CA THR A 11 8.53 1.02 -12.78
C THR A 11 7.87 0.01 -13.71
N ALA A 12 8.63 -0.91 -14.32
CA ALA A 12 8.04 -1.98 -15.15
C ALA A 12 7.08 -2.87 -14.35
N VAL A 13 7.42 -3.20 -13.10
CA VAL A 13 6.54 -3.97 -12.19
C VAL A 13 5.30 -3.15 -11.81
N VAL A 14 5.46 -1.88 -11.45
CA VAL A 14 4.34 -0.98 -11.07
C VAL A 14 3.39 -0.77 -12.25
N ILE A 15 3.91 -0.57 -13.46
CA ILE A 15 3.12 -0.51 -14.70
C ILE A 15 2.37 -1.83 -14.91
N TRP A 16 3.02 -2.98 -14.75
CA TRP A 16 2.38 -4.28 -14.93
C TRP A 16 1.23 -4.52 -13.94
N LEU A 17 1.42 -4.14 -12.67
CA LEU A 17 0.38 -4.20 -11.64
C LEU A 17 -0.76 -3.20 -11.93
N SER A 18 -0.42 -2.00 -12.42
CA SER A 18 -1.37 -0.90 -12.64
C SER A 18 -2.01 -0.89 -14.04
N ARG A 19 -1.68 -1.84 -14.92
CA ARG A 19 -2.10 -1.86 -16.34
C ARG A 19 -3.61 -1.73 -16.57
N LYS A 20 -4.44 -2.30 -15.67
CA LYS A 20 -5.90 -2.20 -15.76
C LYS A 20 -6.40 -0.81 -15.36
N ALA A 21 -5.79 -0.21 -14.35
CA ALA A 21 -6.13 1.11 -13.84
C ALA A 21 -5.70 2.23 -14.80
N LEU A 22 -4.54 2.08 -15.44
CA LEU A 22 -4.01 3.05 -16.42
C LEU A 22 -4.89 3.19 -17.68
N ARG A 23 -5.65 2.15 -18.02
CA ARG A 23 -6.58 2.17 -19.17
C ARG A 23 -7.89 2.93 -18.90
N LYS A 24 -8.12 3.38 -17.67
CA LYS A 24 -9.32 4.15 -17.28
C LYS A 24 -8.93 5.50 -16.67
N PRO A 25 -8.64 6.52 -17.51
CA PRO A 25 -8.39 7.88 -17.04
C PRO A 25 -9.57 8.40 -16.21
N GLY A 26 -9.30 9.09 -15.11
CA GLY A 26 -10.32 9.58 -14.18
C GLY A 26 -10.77 8.59 -13.09
N SER A 27 -10.32 7.33 -13.14
CA SER A 27 -10.50 6.40 -12.02
C SER A 27 -9.46 6.62 -10.93
N HIS A 28 -9.79 6.35 -9.66
CA HIS A 28 -8.84 6.50 -8.54
C HIS A 28 -7.54 5.71 -8.76
N GLY A 29 -7.63 4.53 -9.38
CA GLY A 29 -6.48 3.71 -9.73
C GLY A 29 -5.49 4.36 -10.70
N PHE A 30 -5.93 5.32 -11.53
CA PHE A 30 -5.05 6.08 -12.43
C PHE A 30 -4.09 6.97 -11.63
N TYR A 31 -4.60 7.72 -10.65
CA TYR A 31 -3.77 8.58 -9.80
C TYR A 31 -2.88 7.76 -8.85
N ARG A 32 -3.36 6.59 -8.40
CA ARG A 32 -2.60 5.68 -7.55
C ARG A 32 -1.31 5.20 -8.22
N PHE A 33 -1.28 5.05 -9.55
CA PHE A 33 -0.05 4.71 -10.27
C PHE A 33 1.06 5.74 -10.04
N PHE A 34 0.77 7.03 -10.19
CA PHE A 34 1.77 8.09 -10.00
C PHE A 34 2.27 8.18 -8.56
N ALA A 35 1.40 7.89 -7.58
CA ALA A 35 1.81 7.80 -6.18
C ALA A 35 2.80 6.64 -5.97
N TRP A 36 2.57 5.47 -6.56
CA TRP A 36 3.50 4.34 -6.50
C TRP A 36 4.84 4.65 -7.17
N GLU A 37 4.83 5.30 -8.34
CA GLU A 37 6.05 5.72 -9.02
C GLU A 37 6.86 6.73 -8.19
N ALA A 38 6.19 7.69 -7.53
CA ALA A 38 6.85 8.64 -6.65
C ALA A 38 7.47 7.96 -5.42
N ILE A 39 6.76 7.02 -4.79
CA ILE A 39 7.28 6.22 -3.67
C ILE A 39 8.50 5.39 -4.11
N LEU A 40 8.44 4.76 -5.28
CA LEU A 40 9.56 4.01 -5.83
C LEU A 40 10.78 4.92 -6.06
N GLY A 41 10.56 6.11 -6.62
CA GLY A 41 11.61 7.12 -6.78
C GLY A 41 12.26 7.50 -5.45
N LEU A 42 11.45 7.73 -4.41
CA LEU A 42 11.98 8.01 -3.07
C LEU A 42 12.80 6.85 -2.51
N ILE A 43 12.36 5.60 -2.68
CA ILE A 43 13.12 4.42 -2.24
C ILE A 43 14.47 4.35 -2.95
N VAL A 44 14.47 4.46 -4.28
CA VAL A 44 15.71 4.40 -5.07
C VAL A 44 16.67 5.54 -4.71
N LEU A 45 16.17 6.76 -4.50
CA LEU A 45 17.02 7.89 -4.12
C LEU A 45 17.59 7.78 -2.70
N ASN A 46 16.89 7.10 -1.79
CA ASN A 46 17.27 7.03 -0.38
C ASN A 46 17.85 5.67 0.04
N HIS A 47 17.95 4.68 -0.85
CA HIS A 47 18.42 3.34 -0.50
C HIS A 47 19.86 3.33 0.07
N GLY A 48 20.71 4.28 -0.33
CA GLY A 48 22.11 4.34 0.08
C GLY A 48 22.31 4.53 1.58
N VAL A 49 21.40 5.27 2.24
CA VAL A 49 21.50 5.58 3.67
C VAL A 49 20.79 4.55 4.56
N TRP A 50 20.06 3.59 3.98
CA TRP A 50 19.31 2.59 4.76
C TRP A 50 20.21 1.65 5.57
N GLY A 51 21.48 1.50 5.16
CA GLY A 51 22.49 0.69 5.84
C GLY A 51 23.47 1.48 6.70
N ASP A 52 23.34 2.80 6.79
CA ASP A 52 24.20 3.62 7.64
C ASP A 52 23.75 3.49 9.10
N ASP A 53 24.67 3.05 9.96
CA ASP A 53 24.47 2.83 11.41
C ASP A 53 23.17 2.06 11.77
N PRO A 54 23.04 0.81 11.30
CA PRO A 54 21.80 0.04 11.42
C PRO A 54 21.46 -0.35 12.86
N TYR A 55 22.43 -0.27 13.77
CA TYR A 55 22.27 -0.63 15.19
C TYR A 55 21.98 0.57 16.09
N SER A 56 21.81 1.76 15.50
CA SER A 56 21.47 2.95 16.24
C SER A 56 20.09 2.84 16.91
N PRO A 57 19.90 3.44 18.09
CA PRO A 57 18.60 3.39 18.79
C PRO A 57 17.44 3.98 17.97
N HIS A 58 17.72 4.99 17.14
CA HIS A 58 16.70 5.60 16.29
C HIS A 58 16.27 4.66 15.16
N GLN A 59 17.19 3.88 14.59
CA GLN A 59 16.87 2.90 13.55
C GLN A 59 16.02 1.75 14.10
N PHE A 60 16.34 1.23 15.29
CA PHE A 60 15.49 0.24 15.97
C PHE A 60 14.09 0.78 16.24
N THR A 61 13.98 2.03 16.71
CA THR A 61 12.69 2.66 16.96
C THR A 61 11.89 2.82 15.67
N SER A 62 12.55 3.27 14.60
CA SER A 62 11.95 3.38 13.26
C SER A 62 11.42 2.04 12.76
N TRP A 63 12.21 0.96 12.88
CA TRP A 63 11.79 -0.37 12.47
C TRP A 63 10.64 -0.92 13.30
N MET A 64 10.64 -0.69 14.62
CA MET A 64 9.53 -1.07 15.49
C MET A 64 8.24 -0.35 15.09
N LEU A 65 8.30 0.96 14.83
CA LEU A 65 7.16 1.74 14.35
C LEU A 65 6.68 1.27 12.96
N MET A 66 7.60 0.98 12.05
CA MET A 66 7.27 0.43 10.72
C MET A 66 6.57 -0.92 10.82
N LEU A 67 7.08 -1.84 11.65
CA LEU A 67 6.46 -3.15 11.87
C LEU A 67 5.08 -3.03 12.52
N LEU A 68 4.92 -2.12 13.48
CA LEU A 68 3.63 -1.82 14.09
C LEU A 68 2.65 -1.27 13.06
N SER A 69 3.08 -0.35 12.20
CA SER A 69 2.26 0.19 11.10
C SER A 69 1.81 -0.92 10.14
N ILE A 70 2.71 -1.81 9.73
CA ILE A 70 2.38 -2.97 8.88
C ILE A 70 1.37 -3.89 9.57
N PHE A 71 1.53 -4.12 10.88
CA PHE A 71 0.59 -4.92 11.66
C PHE A 71 -0.82 -4.31 11.68
N LEU A 72 -0.95 -2.98 11.87
CA LEU A 72 -2.26 -2.30 11.82
C LEU A 72 -2.93 -2.46 10.45
N VAL A 73 -2.16 -2.32 9.36
CA VAL A 73 -2.67 -2.51 7.98
C VAL A 73 -3.13 -3.95 7.77
N PHE A 74 -2.37 -4.93 8.26
CA PHE A 74 -2.71 -6.35 8.16
C PHE A 74 -4.00 -6.69 8.92
N GLU A 75 -4.10 -6.27 10.19
CA GLU A 75 -5.31 -6.48 10.99
C GLU A 75 -6.53 -5.75 10.40
N GLY A 76 -6.34 -4.52 9.89
CA GLY A 76 -7.39 -3.77 9.19
C GLY A 76 -7.88 -4.51 7.94
N THR A 77 -6.96 -4.93 7.08
CA THR A 77 -7.30 -5.67 5.85
C THR A 77 -7.95 -7.01 6.17
N ARG A 78 -7.44 -7.76 7.16
CA ARG A 78 -7.98 -9.05 7.58
C ARG A 78 -9.41 -8.92 8.11
N THR A 79 -9.64 -7.92 8.95
CA THR A 79 -10.96 -7.65 9.54
C THR A 79 -11.95 -7.23 8.46
N LEU A 80 -11.57 -6.34 7.53
CA LEU A 80 -12.42 -5.99 6.38
C LEU A 80 -12.69 -7.17 5.45
N ARG A 81 -11.69 -8.03 5.20
CA ARG A 81 -11.87 -9.19 4.32
C ARG A 81 -12.77 -10.27 4.94
N ARG A 82 -12.71 -10.45 6.25
CA ARG A 82 -13.52 -11.44 6.97
C ARG A 82 -14.95 -10.95 7.20
N ASP A 83 -15.09 -9.69 7.63
CA ASP A 83 -16.34 -9.15 8.17
C ASP A 83 -17.01 -8.15 7.22
N GLY A 84 -16.31 -7.63 6.21
CA GLY A 84 -16.81 -6.61 5.28
C GLY A 84 -17.73 -7.13 4.16
N ALA A 85 -17.94 -8.45 4.06
CA ALA A 85 -18.79 -9.12 3.07
C ALA A 85 -18.70 -8.45 1.68
N ALA A 86 -17.57 -8.66 0.99
CA ALA A 86 -17.33 -8.09 -0.35
C ALA A 86 -18.49 -8.47 -1.28
N SER A 87 -19.40 -7.53 -1.51
CA SER A 87 -20.54 -7.76 -2.39
C SER A 87 -20.02 -7.93 -3.81
N ALA A 88 -20.21 -9.13 -4.36
CA ALA A 88 -19.89 -9.49 -5.74
C ALA A 88 -20.66 -8.67 -6.78
N GLN A 89 -21.56 -7.77 -6.35
CA GLN A 89 -22.50 -7.05 -7.21
C GLN A 89 -21.97 -5.70 -7.75
N ARG A 90 -20.78 -5.24 -7.33
CA ARG A 90 -20.08 -4.09 -7.92
C ARG A 90 -18.82 -4.54 -8.67
N ASP A 91 -19.01 -5.14 -9.83
CA ASP A 91 -17.93 -5.51 -10.76
C ASP A 91 -17.57 -4.36 -11.70
N ASP A 92 -17.23 -3.21 -11.12
CA ASP A 92 -16.49 -2.17 -11.83
C ASP A 92 -15.01 -2.45 -11.54
N GLY A 93 -14.34 -3.19 -12.43
CA GLY A 93 -12.97 -3.73 -12.26
C GLY A 93 -11.82 -2.74 -12.01
N SER A 94 -12.08 -1.57 -11.41
CA SER A 94 -11.13 -0.60 -10.88
C SER A 94 -10.96 -0.64 -9.36
N PHE A 95 -11.90 -1.20 -8.59
CA PHE A 95 -11.86 -1.21 -7.12
C PHE A 95 -11.29 -2.52 -6.56
N TYR A 96 -10.48 -2.44 -5.50
CA TYR A 96 -10.03 -3.62 -4.76
C TYR A 96 -11.16 -4.17 -3.87
N GLU A 97 -11.13 -5.46 -3.55
CA GLU A 97 -12.19 -6.15 -2.77
C GLU A 97 -12.48 -5.50 -1.40
N PHE A 98 -11.50 -4.85 -0.77
CA PHE A 98 -11.68 -4.14 0.51
C PHE A 98 -12.39 -2.78 0.36
N GLU A 99 -12.46 -2.20 -0.84
CA GLU A 99 -13.20 -0.95 -1.12
C GLU A 99 -14.69 -1.22 -1.36
N LYS A 100 -15.10 -2.50 -1.41
CA LYS A 100 -16.48 -2.97 -1.66
C LYS A 100 -17.23 -3.33 -0.38
N THR A 101 -16.76 -2.87 0.79
CA THR A 101 -17.43 -3.18 2.08
C THR A 101 -18.81 -2.56 2.12
N THR A 102 -19.84 -3.39 2.22
CA THR A 102 -21.26 -2.96 2.25
C THR A 102 -21.77 -2.76 3.68
N GLN A 103 -21.00 -3.20 4.69
CA GLN A 103 -21.33 -3.08 6.10
C GLN A 103 -20.21 -2.40 6.89
N VAL A 104 -20.60 -1.61 7.89
CA VAL A 104 -19.68 -0.94 8.81
C VAL A 104 -19.12 -1.99 9.78
N VAL A 105 -17.82 -2.26 9.69
CA VAL A 105 -17.12 -3.12 10.64
C VAL A 105 -16.75 -2.30 11.88
N SER A 106 -17.19 -2.74 13.06
CA SER A 106 -17.04 -2.00 14.33
C SER A 106 -16.32 -2.78 15.42
N HIS A 107 -15.75 -3.94 15.09
CA HIS A 107 -15.07 -4.86 16.00
C HIS A 107 -13.59 -5.03 15.61
N GLY A 108 -12.79 -5.60 16.51
CA GLY A 108 -11.34 -5.73 16.29
C GLY A 108 -10.65 -4.37 16.27
N ILE A 109 -9.75 -4.14 15.32
CA ILE A 109 -9.04 -2.85 15.21
C ILE A 109 -9.97 -1.66 14.92
N PHE A 110 -11.09 -1.90 14.21
CA PHE A 110 -12.05 -0.85 13.85
C PHE A 110 -12.91 -0.33 15.00
N SER A 111 -12.87 -0.97 16.18
CA SER A 111 -13.44 -0.39 17.41
C SER A 111 -12.58 0.74 17.97
N TYR A 112 -11.28 0.75 17.65
CA TYR A 112 -10.31 1.73 18.15
C TYR A 112 -9.95 2.79 17.10
N ILE A 113 -9.80 2.40 15.83
CA ILE A 113 -9.33 3.28 14.75
C ILE A 113 -10.25 3.10 13.54
N ARG A 114 -10.93 4.17 13.09
CA ARG A 114 -11.86 4.13 11.94
C ARG A 114 -11.17 3.94 10.60
N HIS A 115 -9.94 4.43 10.48
CA HIS A 115 -9.11 4.34 9.28
C HIS A 115 -7.69 3.86 9.67
N PRO A 116 -7.52 2.56 9.94
CA PRO A 116 -6.23 2.01 10.38
C PRO A 116 -5.23 1.74 9.25
N MET A 117 -5.62 2.02 7.99
CA MET A 117 -4.86 1.82 6.75
C MET A 117 -4.72 3.14 6.02
#